data_AF-A0A7C6KU87-F1
#
_entry.id   AF-A0A7C6KU87-F1
#
_cell.length_a   1.000
_cell.length_b   1.000
_cell.length_c   1.000
_cell.angle_alpha   90.00
_cell.angle_beta   90.00
_cell.angle_gamma   90.00
#
_symmetry.space_group_name_H-M   'P 1'
#
loop_
_entity.id
_entity.type
_entity.pdbx_description
1 polymer ?
#
loop_
_entity_poly.entity_id
_entity_poly.type
_entity_poly.pdbx_seq_one_letter_code
_entity_poly.pdbx_strand_id
1 'polypeptide(L)'
;MFISNNKQVQNMLKAYSNQQLNEKKGVNKKKEGTKNPNLQPDKIDLSAEARDFQAVLKIASNQVEARMDKVNELKRKIESGQYKIDPEQVAAKMIERIISERII
;
A
#
# COMPACT_ATOMS: atom_id res chain seq x y z
N MET A 1 17.74 3.14 -7.97
CA MET A 1 16.60 3.88 -7.36
C MET A 1 15.65 2.84 -6.78
N PHE A 2 15.55 2.71 -5.46
CA PHE A 2 14.75 1.68 -4.79
C PHE A 2 13.41 2.27 -4.37
N ILE A 3 12.34 2.03 -5.14
CA ILE A 3 10.99 2.37 -4.70
C ILE A 3 10.46 1.16 -3.92
N SER A 4 10.67 1.17 -2.61
CA SER A 4 10.08 0.18 -1.71
C SER A 4 8.58 0.47 -1.58
N ASN A 5 7.74 -0.53 -1.90
CA ASN A 5 6.28 -0.46 -1.84
C ASN A 5 5.80 -0.56 -0.37
N ASN A 6 6.25 0.38 0.46
CA ASN A 6 6.05 0.38 1.89
C ASN A 6 4.62 0.87 2.20
N LYS A 7 3.79 -0.04 2.76
CA LYS A 7 2.38 0.22 3.08
C LYS A 7 2.19 1.34 4.11
N GLN A 8 3.15 1.56 5.02
CA GLN A 8 3.09 2.69 5.96
C GLN A 8 3.26 4.01 5.25
N VAL A 9 4.17 4.13 4.28
CA VAL A 9 4.33 5.38 3.52
C VAL A 9 3.04 5.70 2.77
N GLN A 10 2.36 4.70 2.21
CA GLN A 10 1.05 4.89 1.57
C GLN A 10 -0.05 5.26 2.57
N ASN A 11 -0.09 4.63 3.74
CA ASN A 11 -1.08 4.92 4.78
C ASN A 11 -0.85 6.30 5.41
N MET A 12 0.41 6.68 5.61
CA MET A 12 0.82 8.02 6.02
C MET A 12 0.36 9.04 4.97
N LEU A 13 0.70 8.84 3.68
CA LEU A 13 0.27 9.73 2.61
C LEU A 13 -1.26 9.88 2.53
N LYS A 14 -2.01 8.78 2.74
CA LYS A 14 -3.48 8.82 2.85
C LYS A 14 -3.96 9.62 4.06
N ALA A 15 -3.36 9.46 5.23
CA ALA A 15 -3.71 10.23 6.43
C ALA A 15 -3.47 11.74 6.24
N TYR A 16 -2.34 12.11 5.65
CA TYR A 16 -2.01 13.51 5.33
C TYR A 16 -2.91 14.10 4.23
N SER A 17 -3.22 13.31 3.19
CA SER A 17 -4.18 13.73 2.16
C SER A 17 -5.59 13.88 2.72
N ASN A 18 -6.01 13.01 3.64
CA ASN A 18 -7.31 13.11 4.30
C ASN A 18 -7.37 14.30 5.27
N GLN A 19 -6.25 14.68 5.91
CA GLN A 19 -6.17 15.86 6.74
C GLN A 19 -6.42 17.16 5.94
N GLN A 20 -5.87 17.28 4.73
CA GLN A 20 -6.13 18.43 3.85
C GLN A 20 -7.58 18.49 3.32
N LEU A 21 -8.27 17.35 3.20
CA LEU A 21 -9.68 17.32 2.80
C LEU A 21 -10.64 17.72 3.93
N ASN A 22 -10.24 17.50 5.20
CA ASN A 22 -11.02 17.90 6.36
C ASN A 22 -10.90 19.39 6.70
N GLU A 23 -9.86 20.09 6.23
CA GLU A 23 -9.74 21.55 6.42
C GLU A 23 -10.69 22.36 5.53
N LYS A 24 -11.30 21.75 4.50
CA LYS A 24 -12.26 22.43 3.61
C LYS A 24 -13.74 22.24 3.99
N LYS A 25 -14.06 21.59 5.12
CA LYS A 25 -15.44 21.47 5.62
C LYS A 25 -15.52 21.73 7.13
N GLY A 26 -15.89 22.96 7.50
CA GLY A 26 -16.53 23.23 8.80
C GLY A 26 -15.76 24.17 9.76
N VAL A 27 -16.07 25.45 9.64
CA VAL A 27 -16.34 26.45 10.70
C VAL A 27 -15.95 26.12 12.17
N ASN A 28 -15.17 27.04 12.75
CA ASN A 28 -14.98 27.39 14.18
C ASN A 28 -14.42 26.34 15.16
N LYS A 29 -13.11 26.46 15.46
CA LYS A 29 -12.65 26.47 16.86
C LYS A 29 -11.31 27.22 17.00
N LYS A 30 -11.34 28.36 17.68
CA LYS A 30 -10.13 29.04 18.19
C LYS A 30 -9.35 28.05 19.06
N LYS A 31 -8.05 27.89 18.78
CA LYS A 31 -7.01 27.64 19.80
C LYS A 31 -5.72 28.33 19.36
N GLU A 32 -5.29 29.24 20.21
CA GLU A 32 -4.02 29.92 20.16
C GLU A 32 -2.87 28.91 20.24
N GLY A 33 -1.87 29.12 19.41
CA GLY A 33 -0.62 28.40 19.35
C GLY A 33 0.25 29.12 18.35
N THR A 34 1.21 29.87 18.86
CA THR A 34 2.20 30.69 18.16
C THR A 34 2.73 30.00 16.89
N LYS A 35 2.17 30.35 15.73
CA LYS A 35 2.71 29.95 14.43
C LYS A 35 3.88 30.87 14.11
N ASN A 36 5.09 30.38 14.37
CA ASN A 36 6.32 30.99 13.88
C ASN A 36 6.21 31.08 12.33
N PRO A 37 6.21 32.29 11.73
CA PRO A 37 5.94 32.48 10.29
C PRO A 37 7.05 31.95 9.38
N ASN A 38 8.12 31.36 9.95
CA ASN A 38 9.29 30.89 9.21
C ASN A 38 9.37 29.37 9.00
N LEU A 39 8.36 28.59 9.41
CA LEU A 39 8.29 27.18 9.03
C LEU A 39 7.49 27.06 7.74
N GLN A 40 8.18 27.05 6.60
CA GLN A 40 7.60 26.55 5.36
C GLN A 40 7.18 25.09 5.62
N PRO A 41 5.89 24.75 5.45
CA PRO A 41 5.48 23.36 5.57
C PRO A 41 6.17 22.55 4.47
N ASP A 42 6.75 21.41 4.84
CA ASP A 42 7.36 20.49 3.87
C ASP A 42 6.35 20.17 2.77
N LYS A 43 6.69 20.57 1.53
CA LYS A 43 5.91 20.23 0.34
C LYS A 43 6.42 18.92 -0.24
N ILE A 44 5.53 17.93 -0.29
CA ILE A 44 5.78 16.68 -1.00
C ILE A 44 5.18 16.82 -2.41
N ASP A 45 6.03 17.15 -3.38
CA ASP A 45 5.67 17.14 -4.80
C ASP A 45 6.10 15.79 -5.42
N LEU A 46 5.13 14.93 -5.73
CA LEU A 46 5.37 13.75 -6.56
C LEU A 46 5.75 14.21 -7.97
N SER A 47 6.86 13.69 -8.50
CA SER A 47 7.26 13.90 -9.90
C SER A 47 6.16 13.43 -10.86
N ALA A 48 6.12 13.97 -12.08
CA ALA A 48 5.14 13.58 -13.08
C ALA A 48 5.21 12.07 -13.37
N GLU A 49 6.42 11.54 -13.49
CA GLU A 49 6.72 10.13 -13.76
C GLU A 49 6.21 9.22 -12.63
N ALA A 50 6.33 9.65 -11.38
CA ALA A 50 5.85 8.87 -10.24
C ALA A 50 4.31 8.78 -10.22
N ARG A 51 3.62 9.84 -10.65
CA ARG A 51 2.14 9.84 -10.77
C ARG A 51 1.68 8.91 -11.89
N ASP A 52 2.35 8.97 -13.04
CA ASP A 52 2.04 8.12 -14.18
C ASP A 52 2.30 6.64 -13.85
N PHE A 53 3.42 6.34 -13.19
CA PHE A 53 3.72 4.99 -12.73
C PHE A 53 2.68 4.46 -11.74
N GLN A 54 2.22 5.30 -10.79
CA GLN A 54 1.12 4.91 -9.89
C GLN A 54 -0.21 4.69 -10.62
N ALA A 55 -0.52 5.48 -11.64
CA ALA A 55 -1.73 5.31 -12.43
C ALA A 55 -1.70 3.98 -13.19
N VAL A 56 -0.58 3.68 -13.87
CA VAL A 56 -0.37 2.41 -14.57
C VAL A 56 -0.42 1.23 -13.60
N LEU A 57 0.26 1.33 -12.44
CA LEU A 57 0.21 0.30 -11.41
C LEU A 57 -1.21 0.04 -10.89
N LYS A 58 -2.00 1.10 -10.66
CA LYS A 58 -3.39 0.95 -10.20
C LYS A 58 -4.25 0.26 -11.25
N ILE A 59 -4.10 0.62 -12.52
CA ILE A 59 -4.82 -0.02 -13.62
C ILE A 59 -4.41 -1.49 -13.72
N ALA A 60 -3.11 -1.78 -13.73
CA ALA A 60 -2.58 -3.14 -13.78
C ALA A 60 -3.00 -3.97 -12.55
N SER A 61 -3.05 -3.36 -11.36
CA SER A 61 -3.46 -4.02 -10.11
C SER A 61 -4.96 -4.30 -10.06
N ASN A 62 -5.78 -3.37 -10.57
CA ASN A 62 -7.23 -3.56 -10.70
C ASN A 62 -7.59 -4.53 -11.84
N GLN A 63 -6.69 -4.69 -12.82
CA GLN A 63 -6.74 -5.71 -13.86
C GLN A 63 -6.05 -7.02 -13.47
N VAL A 64 -5.66 -7.21 -12.21
CA VAL A 64 -5.42 -8.57 -11.68
C VAL A 64 -6.79 -9.23 -11.55
N GLU A 65 -7.46 -9.41 -12.68
CA GLU A 65 -8.39 -10.48 -12.91
C GLU A 65 -7.72 -11.71 -12.31
N ALA A 66 -8.33 -12.25 -11.26
CA ALA A 66 -7.80 -13.42 -10.57
C ALA A 66 -7.32 -14.38 -11.66
N ARG A 67 -6.06 -14.84 -11.59
CA ARG A 67 -5.48 -15.72 -12.61
C ARG A 67 -6.27 -17.02 -12.63
N MET A 68 -7.43 -17.03 -13.30
CA MET A 68 -8.42 -18.09 -13.21
C MET A 68 -7.83 -19.39 -13.73
N ASP A 69 -6.95 -19.30 -14.73
CA ASP A 69 -6.15 -20.43 -15.21
C ASP A 69 -5.31 -21.05 -14.10
N LYS A 70 -4.65 -20.22 -13.28
CA LYS A 70 -3.84 -20.71 -12.16
C LYS A 70 -4.69 -21.30 -11.05
N VAL A 71 -5.83 -20.68 -10.76
CA VAL A 71 -6.79 -21.19 -9.77
C VAL A 71 -7.33 -22.55 -10.21
N ASN A 72 -7.75 -22.67 -11.47
CA ASN A 72 -8.26 -23.91 -12.04
C ASN A 72 -7.20 -25.01 -12.10
N GLU A 73 -5.95 -24.67 -12.44
CA GLU A 73 -4.82 -25.61 -12.39
C GLU A 73 -4.59 -26.16 -10.98
N LEU A 74 -4.55 -25.28 -9.97
CA LEU A 74 -4.36 -25.67 -8.58
C LEU A 74 -5.55 -26.49 -8.06
N LYS A 75 -6.78 -26.11 -8.41
CA LYS A 75 -7.99 -26.85 -8.06
C LYS A 75 -7.95 -28.28 -8.60
N ARG A 76 -7.59 -28.47 -9.87
CA ARG A 76 -7.41 -29.80 -10.47
C ARG A 76 -6.35 -30.64 -9.74
N LYS A 77 -5.23 -30.03 -9.35
CA LYS A 77 -4.16 -30.71 -8.60
C LYS A 77 -4.61 -31.14 -7.20
N ILE A 78 -5.45 -30.33 -6.56
CA ILE A 78 -6.02 -30.64 -5.23
C ILE A 78 -7.03 -31.79 -5.37
N GLU A 79 -7.96 -31.70 -6.32
CA GLU A 79 -8.98 -32.73 -6.58
C GLU A 79 -8.36 -34.08 -6.98
N SER A 80 -7.25 -34.08 -7.73
CA SER A 80 -6.53 -35.29 -8.10
C SER A 80 -5.62 -35.86 -7.02
N GLY A 81 -5.51 -35.19 -5.86
CA GLY A 81 -4.60 -35.59 -4.77
C GLY A 81 -3.10 -35.39 -5.07
N GLN A 82 -2.76 -34.73 -6.18
CA GLN A 82 -1.37 -34.50 -6.61
C GLN A 82 -0.79 -33.19 -6.06
N TYR A 83 -1.57 -32.44 -5.29
CA TYR A 83 -1.11 -31.22 -4.64
C TYR A 83 -0.28 -31.55 -3.40
N LYS A 84 1.04 -31.58 -3.55
CA LYS A 84 2.00 -31.77 -2.46
C LYS A 84 2.32 -30.43 -1.81
N ILE A 85 2.08 -30.35 -0.50
CA ILE A 85 2.46 -29.19 0.32
C ILE A 85 3.85 -29.43 0.89
N ASP A 86 4.69 -28.41 0.84
CA ASP A 86 5.97 -28.37 1.53
C ASP A 86 5.83 -27.57 2.84
N PRO A 87 5.88 -28.22 4.01
CA PRO A 87 5.72 -27.55 5.30
C PRO A 87 6.78 -26.47 5.56
N GLU A 88 8.00 -26.65 5.06
CA GLU A 88 9.09 -25.70 5.25
C GLU A 88 8.81 -24.38 4.51
N GLN A 89 8.34 -24.48 3.26
CA GLN A 89 7.93 -23.31 2.49
C GLN A 89 6.76 -22.57 3.14
N VAL A 90 5.81 -23.30 3.73
CA VAL A 90 4.68 -22.70 4.47
C VAL A 90 5.20 -21.91 5.67
N ALA A 91 6.05 -22.52 6.49
CA ALA A 91 6.64 -21.87 7.66
C ALA A 91 7.48 -20.64 7.26
N ALA A 92 8.30 -20.75 6.22
CA ALA A 92 9.09 -19.63 5.69
C ALA A 92 8.20 -18.46 5.28
N LYS A 93 7.08 -18.72 4.57
CA LYS A 93 6.13 -17.68 4.17
C LYS A 93 5.39 -17.04 5.34
N MET A 94 5.08 -17.81 6.39
CA MET A 94 4.51 -17.27 7.63
C MET A 94 5.50 -16.31 8.31
N ILE A 95 6.77 -16.69 8.43
CA ILE A 95 7.81 -15.86 9.03
C ILE A 95 8.05 -14.59 8.19
N GLU A 96 8.19 -14.73 6.87
CA GLU A 96 8.34 -13.61 5.93
C GLU A 96 7.20 -12.59 6.10
N ARG A 97 5.95 -13.08 6.22
CA ARG A 97 4.77 -12.24 6.45
C ARG A 97 4.88 -11.46 7.76
N ILE A 98 5.22 -12.12 8.86
CA ILE A 98 5.37 -11.51 10.19
C ILE A 98 6.46 -10.44 10.18
N ILE A 99 7.60 -10.72 9.55
CA ILE A 99 8.73 -9.79 9.46
C ILE A 99 8.33 -8.57 8.62
N SER A 100 7.70 -8.79 7.46
CA SER A 100 7.21 -7.70 6.61
C SER A 100 6.18 -6.82 7.31
N GLU A 101 5.39 -7.32 8.26
CA GLU A 101 4.43 -6.50 9.01
C GLU A 101 5.06 -5.72 10.16
N ARG A 102 6.20 -6.16 10.69
CA ARG A 102 6.92 -5.48 11.77
C ARG A 102 7.90 -4.40 11.31
N ILE A 103 8.46 -4.57 10.10
CA ILE A 103 9.46 -3.64 9.52
C ILE A 103 8.79 -2.47 8.79
N ILE A 104 7.51 -2.63 8.45
CA ILE A 104 6.67 -1.50 8.09
C ILE A 104 6.18 -0.97 9.43
#